data_AF-A0A257S204-F1
#
_entry.id   AF-A0A257S204-F1
#
_cell.length_a   1.000
_cell.length_b   1.000
_cell.length_c   1.000
_cell.angle_alpha   90.00
_cell.angle_beta   90.00
_cell.angle_gamma   90.00
#
_symmetry.space_group_name_H-M   'P 1'
#
loop_
_entity.id
_entity.type
_entity.pdbx_description
1 polymer ?
#
loop_
_entity_poly.entity_id
_entity_poly.type
_entity_poly.pdbx_seq_one_letter_code
_entity_poly.pdbx_strand_id
1 'polypeptide(L)'
;MKAAILGIAGTTLAPEERTLFAEHPPAGVILFGRNIVDPAQLRDLIAALREALPAEAVLMVDQEGGRVARLRAPHWPELPPAAQLGAMFAADPDAARNAARAHGAAIGAMARDAGFDVVAAPVLDVPVPGAHDVIGDRAIAADPAV
;
A
#
# COMPACT_ATOMS: atom_id res chain seq x y z
N MET A 1 16.41 9.67 14.88
CA MET A 1 15.33 8.89 14.25
C MET A 1 14.80 7.85 15.24
N LYS A 2 13.48 7.65 15.30
CA LYS A 2 12.78 6.72 16.19
C LYS A 2 12.34 5.48 15.40
N ALA A 3 12.33 4.31 16.03
CA ALA A 3 11.84 3.06 15.43
C ALA A 3 10.29 3.01 15.43
N ALA A 4 9.67 3.95 14.73
CA ALA A 4 8.22 4.08 14.62
C ALA A 4 7.82 4.50 13.21
N ILE A 5 6.72 3.92 12.72
CA ILE A 5 5.99 4.39 11.54
C ILE A 5 4.73 5.10 12.04
N LEU A 6 4.52 6.34 11.63
CA LEU A 6 3.38 7.15 12.08
C LEU A 6 2.38 7.37 10.96
N GLY A 7 1.11 7.52 11.30
CA GLY A 7 0.12 8.09 10.39
C GLY A 7 -0.05 9.58 10.65
N ILE A 8 -0.61 10.30 9.68
CA ILE A 8 -1.05 11.69 9.86
C ILE A 8 -2.58 11.78 9.87
N ALA A 9 -3.09 12.89 10.41
CA ALA A 9 -4.51 13.09 10.64
C ALA A 9 -5.27 13.39 9.34
N GLY A 10 -4.75 14.29 8.52
CA GLY A 10 -5.48 14.88 7.40
C GLY A 10 -4.82 14.75 6.03
N THR A 11 -5.31 15.53 5.09
CA THR A 11 -4.84 15.61 3.69
C THR A 11 -3.69 16.60 3.51
N THR A 12 -3.32 17.31 4.57
CA THR A 12 -2.17 18.20 4.62
C THR A 12 -1.38 17.92 5.89
N LEU A 13 -0.08 18.20 5.86
CA LEU A 13 0.78 18.04 7.03
C LEU A 13 0.55 19.19 8.00
N ALA A 14 0.01 18.88 9.18
CA ALA A 14 -0.34 19.89 10.18
C ALA A 14 0.91 20.50 10.85
N PRO A 15 0.86 21.75 11.34
CA PRO A 15 1.98 22.35 12.05
C PRO A 15 2.44 21.53 13.26
N GLU A 16 1.51 20.95 14.01
CA GLU A 16 1.80 20.13 15.18
C GLU A 16 2.52 18.82 14.81
N GLU A 17 2.16 18.23 13.66
CA GLU A 17 2.83 17.05 13.10
C GLU A 17 4.24 17.40 12.63
N ARG A 18 4.45 18.59 12.03
CA ARG A 18 5.79 19.09 11.68
C ARG A 18 6.67 19.26 12.91
N THR A 19 6.15 19.87 13.97
CA THR A 19 6.86 20.01 15.24
C THR A 19 7.21 18.64 15.82
N LEU A 20 6.25 17.70 15.84
CA LEU A 20 6.48 16.34 16.31
C LEU A 20 7.58 15.63 15.51
N PHE A 21 7.59 15.75 14.18
CA PHE A 21 8.59 15.10 13.34
C PHE A 21 9.97 15.72 13.50
N ALA A 22 10.06 17.03 13.74
CA ALA A 22 11.33 17.70 14.04
C ALA A 22 11.91 17.25 15.40
N GLU A 23 11.08 17.15 16.43
CA GLU A 23 11.51 16.75 17.78
C GLU A 23 11.76 15.24 17.88
N HIS A 24 10.93 14.44 17.20
CA HIS A 24 10.89 12.98 17.28
C HIS A 24 10.77 12.35 15.89
N PRO A 25 11.81 12.46 15.03
CA PRO A 25 11.73 12.03 13.64
C PRO A 25 11.43 10.53 13.54
N PRO A 26 10.31 10.10 12.93
CA PRO A 26 9.98 8.70 12.76
C PRO A 26 10.85 8.03 11.69
N ALA A 27 10.82 6.70 11.64
CA ALA A 27 11.46 5.93 10.57
C ALA A 27 10.66 6.00 9.26
N GLY A 28 9.41 6.44 9.32
CA GLY A 28 8.56 6.61 8.15
C GLY A 28 7.16 7.05 8.50
N VAL A 29 6.37 7.33 7.46
CA VAL A 29 4.97 7.70 7.55
C VAL A 29 4.15 6.78 6.64
N ILE A 30 3.04 6.26 7.15
CA ILE A 30 2.06 5.51 6.36
C ILE A 30 0.80 6.36 6.11
N LEU A 31 0.40 6.46 4.85
CA LEU A 31 -0.82 7.18 4.44
C LEU A 31 -1.98 6.22 4.23
N PHE A 32 -3.17 6.68 4.62
CA PHE A 32 -4.44 5.97 4.52
C PHE A 32 -5.40 6.70 3.58
N GLY A 33 -6.56 6.09 3.30
CA GLY A 33 -7.56 6.68 2.40
C GLY A 33 -8.02 8.08 2.82
N ARG A 34 -8.05 8.39 4.12
CA ARG A 34 -8.38 9.74 4.63
C ARG A 34 -7.35 10.82 4.26
N ASN A 35 -6.14 10.43 3.86
CA ASN A 35 -5.05 11.34 3.55
C ASN A 35 -4.94 11.64 2.04
N ILE A 36 -5.71 10.92 1.21
CA ILE A 36 -5.59 10.92 -0.26
C ILE A 36 -6.92 11.37 -0.87
N VAL A 37 -6.89 12.49 -1.59
CA VAL A 37 -8.06 13.07 -2.27
C VAL A 37 -7.89 12.89 -3.79
N ASP A 38 -6.83 13.46 -4.34
CA ASP A 38 -6.51 13.45 -5.76
C ASP A 38 -4.99 13.51 -5.99
N PRO A 39 -4.49 13.33 -7.23
CA PRO A 39 -3.05 13.32 -7.50
C PRO A 39 -2.34 14.64 -7.19
N ALA A 40 -3.00 15.79 -7.38
CA ALA A 40 -2.38 17.09 -7.12
C ALA A 40 -2.20 17.31 -5.61
N GLN A 41 -3.25 17.06 -4.83
CA GLN A 41 -3.18 17.13 -3.37
C GLN A 41 -2.17 16.14 -2.81
N LEU A 42 -2.16 14.89 -3.29
CA LEU A 42 -1.23 13.88 -2.81
C LEU A 42 0.21 14.29 -3.06
N ARG A 43 0.53 14.80 -4.26
CA ARG A 43 1.87 15.29 -4.60
C ARG A 43 2.34 16.39 -3.64
N ASP A 44 1.47 17.34 -3.30
CA ASP A 44 1.80 18.42 -2.37
C ASP A 44 2.03 17.88 -0.95
N LEU A 45 1.23 16.90 -0.52
CA LEU A 45 1.40 16.22 0.75
C LEU A 45 2.72 15.43 0.81
N ILE A 46 3.05 14.67 -0.24
CA ILE A 46 4.32 13.94 -0.33
C ILE A 46 5.50 14.91 -0.25
N ALA A 47 5.45 16.02 -0.97
CA ALA A 47 6.50 17.04 -0.92
C ALA A 47 6.67 17.61 0.49
N ALA A 48 5.56 17.96 1.16
CA ALA A 48 5.58 18.45 2.54
C ALA A 48 6.16 17.42 3.53
N LEU A 49 5.83 16.14 3.37
CA LEU A 49 6.39 15.06 4.19
C LEU A 49 7.89 14.87 3.94
N ARG A 50 8.34 14.90 2.68
CA ARG A 50 9.78 14.79 2.33
C ARG A 50 10.60 15.94 2.89
N GLU A 51 10.03 17.13 2.99
CA GLU A 51 10.68 18.28 3.63
C GLU A 51 10.76 18.13 5.15
N ALA A 52 9.69 17.59 5.77
CA ALA A 52 9.59 17.50 7.23
C ALA A 52 10.30 16.27 7.83
N LEU A 53 10.58 15.25 7.02
CA LEU A 53 11.17 13.98 7.46
C LEU A 53 12.65 13.88 7.10
N PRO A 54 13.43 13.06 7.84
CA PRO A 54 14.78 12.69 7.42
C PRO A 54 14.79 12.03 6.05
N ALA A 55 15.91 12.14 5.31
CA ALA A 55 16.06 11.58 3.97
C ALA A 55 15.89 10.06 3.92
N GLU A 56 16.18 9.35 5.02
CA GLU A 56 16.07 7.89 5.13
C GLU A 56 14.66 7.44 5.53
N ALA A 57 13.77 8.36 5.90
CA ALA A 57 12.41 8.01 6.30
C ALA A 57 11.59 7.55 5.09
N VAL A 58 10.85 6.46 5.26
CA VAL A 58 10.04 5.86 4.18
C VAL A 58 8.61 6.37 4.19
N LEU A 59 8.05 6.59 3.01
CA LEU A 59 6.62 6.83 2.83
C LEU A 59 5.93 5.54 2.39
N MET A 60 4.90 5.12 3.13
CA MET A 60 4.26 3.82 2.98
C MET A 60 2.78 3.96 2.61
N VAL A 61 2.25 2.94 1.95
CA VAL A 61 0.81 2.82 1.62
C VAL A 61 0.36 1.35 1.60
N ASP A 62 -0.90 1.10 1.98
CA ASP A 62 -1.54 -0.20 1.78
C ASP A 62 -2.18 -0.25 0.38
N GLN A 63 -1.48 -0.85 -0.59
CA GLN A 63 -1.97 -1.01 -1.96
C GLN A 63 -1.84 -2.47 -2.38
N GLU A 64 -2.85 -3.28 -2.08
CA GLU A 64 -2.92 -4.70 -2.45
C GLU A 64 -3.71 -4.93 -3.74
N GLY A 65 -4.76 -4.12 -3.96
CA GLY A 65 -5.80 -4.40 -4.96
C GLY A 65 -7.13 -4.81 -4.30
N GLY A 66 -8.21 -4.76 -5.07
CA GLY A 66 -9.56 -5.00 -4.57
C GLY A 66 -9.91 -4.10 -3.38
N ARG A 67 -10.35 -4.70 -2.28
CA ARG A 67 -10.85 -3.97 -1.11
C ARG A 67 -9.76 -3.25 -0.31
N VAL A 68 -8.47 -3.59 -0.48
CA VAL A 68 -7.35 -2.90 0.16
C VAL A 68 -6.54 -2.15 -0.89
N ALA A 69 -6.98 -0.92 -1.14
CA ALA A 69 -6.30 0.03 -2.02
C ALA A 69 -6.56 1.44 -1.49
N ARG A 70 -5.54 2.30 -1.46
CA ARG A 70 -5.72 3.73 -1.13
C ARG A 70 -5.69 4.60 -2.38
N LEU A 71 -4.91 4.19 -3.39
CA LEU A 71 -4.92 4.77 -4.73
C LEU A 71 -6.02 4.07 -5.54
N ARG A 72 -7.09 4.79 -5.85
CA ARG A 72 -8.32 4.25 -6.47
C ARG A 72 -8.85 5.11 -7.61
N ALA A 73 -9.81 4.56 -8.36
CA ALA A 73 -10.59 5.32 -9.32
C ALA A 73 -11.28 6.54 -8.64
N PRO A 74 -11.47 7.65 -9.37
CA PRO A 74 -11.20 7.83 -10.81
C PRO A 74 -9.74 8.19 -11.14
N HIS A 75 -8.88 8.38 -10.14
CA HIS A 75 -7.55 8.95 -10.33
C HIS A 75 -6.46 7.91 -10.61
N TRP A 76 -6.64 6.69 -10.11
CA TRP A 76 -5.74 5.56 -10.31
C TRP A 76 -6.51 4.34 -10.80
N PRO A 77 -5.88 3.44 -11.58
CA PRO A 77 -6.54 2.24 -12.06
C PRO A 77 -6.85 1.28 -10.91
N GLU A 78 -7.96 0.58 -11.01
CA GLU A 78 -8.30 -0.49 -10.08
C GLU A 78 -7.59 -1.79 -10.46
N LEU A 79 -7.02 -2.47 -9.47
CA LEU A 79 -6.41 -3.78 -9.62
C LEU A 79 -7.23 -4.83 -8.89
N PRO A 80 -7.31 -6.07 -9.42
CA PRO A 80 -8.10 -7.11 -8.80
C PRO A 80 -7.52 -7.55 -7.44
N PRO A 81 -8.34 -8.15 -6.56
CA PRO A 81 -7.84 -8.80 -5.35
C PRO A 81 -6.96 -10.00 -5.69
N ALA A 82 -6.00 -10.33 -4.81
CA ALA A 82 -4.99 -11.35 -5.05
C ALA A 82 -5.58 -12.76 -5.24
N ALA A 83 -6.76 -13.05 -4.68
CA ALA A 83 -7.46 -14.33 -4.88
C ALA A 83 -7.74 -14.64 -6.36
N GLN A 84 -7.86 -13.62 -7.23
CA GLN A 84 -8.00 -13.85 -8.67
C GLN A 84 -6.74 -14.46 -9.29
N LEU A 85 -5.55 -14.14 -8.77
CA LEU A 85 -4.29 -14.72 -9.21
C LEU A 85 -4.22 -16.21 -8.83
N GLY A 86 -4.63 -16.56 -7.61
CA GLY A 86 -4.71 -17.97 -7.19
C GLY A 86 -5.76 -18.77 -7.97
N ALA A 87 -6.90 -18.17 -8.28
CA ALA A 87 -7.91 -18.81 -9.13
C ALA A 87 -7.39 -19.14 -10.55
N MET A 88 -6.52 -18.30 -11.10
CA MET A 88 -5.86 -18.56 -12.39
C MET A 88 -4.88 -19.74 -12.31
N PHE A 89 -4.24 -19.96 -11.16
CA PHE A 89 -3.19 -20.97 -11.02
C PHE A 89 -3.70 -22.39 -11.27
N ALA A 90 -4.94 -22.69 -10.89
CA ALA A 90 -5.54 -24.01 -11.14
C ALA A 90 -5.73 -24.32 -12.64
N ALA A 91 -5.88 -23.29 -13.48
CA ALA A 91 -6.05 -23.45 -14.92
C ALA A 91 -4.73 -23.40 -15.68
N ASP A 92 -3.85 -22.44 -15.34
CA ASP A 92 -2.54 -22.25 -15.97
C ASP A 92 -1.55 -21.61 -14.96
N PRO A 93 -0.70 -22.42 -14.31
CA PRO A 93 0.28 -21.94 -13.34
C PRO A 93 1.27 -20.91 -13.90
N ASP A 94 1.67 -21.03 -15.16
CA ASP A 94 2.66 -20.12 -15.75
C ASP A 94 2.02 -18.77 -16.11
N ALA A 95 0.79 -18.80 -16.63
CA ALA A 95 0.01 -17.58 -16.81
C ALA A 95 -0.29 -16.89 -15.47
N ALA A 96 -0.63 -17.64 -14.41
CA ALA A 96 -0.87 -17.09 -13.08
C ALA A 96 0.38 -16.42 -12.49
N ARG A 97 1.56 -17.04 -12.62
CA ARG A 97 2.83 -16.44 -12.19
C ARG A 97 3.15 -15.17 -12.97
N ASN A 98 2.90 -15.16 -14.28
CA ASN A 98 3.09 -13.97 -15.10
C ASN A 98 2.13 -12.85 -14.70
N ALA A 99 0.86 -13.18 -14.45
CA ALA A 99 -0.13 -12.24 -13.96
C ALA A 99 0.25 -11.67 -12.58
N ALA A 100 0.73 -12.50 -11.66
CA ALA A 100 1.18 -12.05 -10.34
C ALA A 100 2.37 -11.10 -10.41
N ARG A 101 3.35 -11.38 -11.29
CA ARG A 101 4.47 -10.45 -11.54
C ARG A 101 3.99 -9.13 -12.13
N ALA A 102 3.08 -9.16 -13.11
CA ALA A 102 2.53 -7.97 -13.72
C ALA A 102 1.70 -7.14 -12.73
N HIS A 103 0.93 -7.80 -11.88
CA HIS A 103 0.12 -7.17 -10.83
C HIS A 103 1.01 -6.46 -9.78
N GLY A 104 2.02 -7.15 -9.26
CA GLY A 104 2.99 -6.55 -8.35
C GLY A 104 3.78 -5.40 -8.98
N ALA A 105 4.17 -5.53 -10.25
CA ALA A 105 4.83 -4.46 -11.00
C ALA A 105 3.92 -3.23 -11.20
N ALA A 106 2.63 -3.44 -11.49
CA ALA A 106 1.66 -2.37 -11.62
C ALA A 106 1.43 -1.63 -10.30
N ILE A 107 1.30 -2.35 -9.18
CA ILE A 107 1.22 -1.76 -7.83
C ILE A 107 2.46 -0.93 -7.54
N GLY A 108 3.64 -1.51 -7.73
CA GLY A 108 4.91 -0.84 -7.44
C GLY A 108 5.13 0.40 -8.30
N ALA A 109 4.79 0.35 -9.58
CA ALA A 109 4.86 1.50 -10.48
C ALA A 109 3.90 2.61 -10.06
N MET A 110 2.64 2.26 -9.75
CA MET A 110 1.63 3.22 -9.29
C MET A 110 2.04 3.89 -7.98
N ALA A 111 2.50 3.12 -7.00
CA ALA A 111 2.91 3.65 -5.71
C ALA A 111 4.14 4.56 -5.83
N ARG A 112 5.12 4.16 -6.65
CA ARG A 112 6.32 4.95 -6.93
C ARG A 112 5.97 6.28 -7.60
N ASP A 113 5.10 6.26 -8.62
CA ASP A 113 4.65 7.46 -9.33
C ASP A 113 3.90 8.42 -8.38
N ALA A 114 3.11 7.86 -7.45
CA ALA A 114 2.44 8.61 -6.40
C ALA A 114 3.39 9.08 -5.26
N GLY A 115 4.67 8.72 -5.29
CA GLY A 115 5.70 9.21 -4.36
C GLY A 115 5.97 8.35 -3.11
N PHE A 116 5.41 7.14 -3.06
CA PHE A 116 5.64 6.17 -1.98
C PHE A 116 6.90 5.32 -2.22
N ASP A 117 7.56 4.94 -1.13
CA ASP A 117 8.75 4.07 -1.14
C ASP A 117 8.38 2.60 -0.94
N VAL A 118 7.38 2.34 -0.10
CA VAL A 118 7.03 0.98 0.34
C VAL A 118 5.52 0.77 0.22
N VAL A 119 5.15 -0.39 -0.31
CA VAL A 119 3.77 -0.88 -0.27
C VAL A 119 3.69 -2.01 0.74
N ALA A 120 2.69 -1.99 1.62
CA ALA A 120 2.43 -3.07 2.56
C ALA A 120 1.70 -4.25 1.89
N ALA A 121 2.38 -4.88 0.93
CA ALA A 121 1.92 -6.02 0.14
C ALA A 121 3.14 -6.86 -0.29
N PRO A 122 2.99 -8.15 -0.64
CA PRO A 122 1.74 -8.92 -0.74
C PRO A 122 1.24 -9.47 0.59
N VAL A 123 -0.02 -9.90 0.61
CA VAL A 123 -0.57 -10.75 1.67
C VAL A 123 -0.10 -12.19 1.43
N LEU A 124 0.47 -12.82 2.45
CA LEU A 124 0.97 -14.20 2.44
C LEU A 124 0.19 -15.10 3.40
N ASP A 125 -0.92 -14.61 3.95
CA ASP A 125 -1.81 -15.40 4.78
C ASP A 125 -2.44 -16.53 3.97
N VAL A 126 -2.45 -17.73 4.53
CA VAL A 126 -3.09 -18.92 3.94
C VAL A 126 -4.40 -19.18 4.69
N PRO A 127 -5.57 -18.99 4.05
CA PRO A 127 -6.87 -19.22 4.68
C PRO A 127 -7.01 -20.65 5.20
N VAL A 128 -7.47 -20.79 6.45
CA VAL A 128 -7.77 -22.09 7.08
C VAL A 128 -9.22 -22.15 7.54
N PRO A 129 -9.86 -23.34 7.56
CA PRO A 129 -11.23 -23.48 8.05
C PRO A 129 -11.40 -22.91 9.46
N GLY A 130 -12.42 -22.06 9.65
CA GLY A 130 -12.72 -21.42 10.93
C GLY A 130 -11.91 -20.14 11.23
N ALA A 131 -11.00 -19.72 10.35
CA ALA A 131 -10.37 -18.42 10.44
C ALA A 131 -11.33 -17.28 10.08
N HIS A 132 -11.03 -16.07 10.54
CA HIS A 132 -11.83 -14.88 10.27
C HIS A 132 -11.72 -14.45 8.80
N ASP A 133 -12.84 -14.07 8.18
CA ASP A 133 -12.93 -13.59 6.78
C ASP A 133 -12.27 -12.22 6.52
N VAL A 134 -11.47 -11.70 7.46
CA VAL A 134 -10.83 -10.37 7.32
C VAL A 134 -9.77 -10.38 6.21
N ILE A 135 -9.10 -11.53 6.03
CA ILE A 135 -8.22 -11.77 4.88
C ILE A 135 -9.08 -11.96 3.63
N GLY A 136 -9.94 -12.99 3.61
CA GLY A 136 -10.88 -13.22 2.52
C GLY A 136 -10.17 -13.26 1.16
N ASP A 137 -10.65 -12.44 0.22
CA ASP A 137 -10.11 -12.30 -1.14
C ASP A 137 -8.71 -11.66 -1.24
N ARG A 138 -8.14 -11.21 -0.12
CA ARG A 138 -6.77 -10.69 -0.07
C ARG A 138 -5.71 -11.79 -0.11
N ALA A 139 -6.04 -13.01 0.35
CA ALA A 139 -5.15 -14.15 0.22
C ALA A 139 -5.07 -14.59 -1.24
N ILE A 140 -3.88 -15.04 -1.67
CA ILE A 140 -3.68 -15.60 -3.00
C ILE A 140 -4.45 -16.91 -3.13
N ALA A 141 -4.23 -17.85 -2.21
CA ALA A 141 -4.85 -19.18 -2.21
C ALA A 141 -4.85 -19.80 -0.81
N ALA A 142 -5.66 -20.85 -0.64
CA ALA A 142 -5.68 -21.69 0.57
C ALA A 142 -4.63 -22.82 0.54
N ASP A 143 -4.01 -23.05 -0.61
CA ASP A 143 -2.88 -23.99 -0.75
C ASP A 143 -1.57 -23.19 -0.63
N PRO A 144 -0.69 -23.48 0.35
CA PRO A 144 0.59 -22.78 0.51
C PRO A 144 1.59 -23.03 -0.63
N ALA A 145 1.33 -24.00 -1.51
CA ALA A 145 2.16 -24.26 -2.69
C ALA A 145 1.85 -23.31 -3.87
N VAL A 146 0.75 -22.56 -3.79
CA VAL A 146 0.28 -21.58 -4.78
C VAL A 146 0.70 -20.18 -4.38
#